data_AF-A0A9P1JDZ6-F1
#
_entry.id   AF-A0A9P1JDZ6-F1
#
_cell.length_a   1.000
_cell.length_b   1.000
_cell.length_c   1.000
_cell.angle_alpha   90.00
_cell.angle_beta   90.00
_cell.angle_gamma   90.00
#
_symmetry.space_group_name_H-M   'P 1'
#
loop_
_entity.id
_entity.type
_entity.pdbx_description
1 polymer ?
#
loop_
_entity_poly.entity_id
_entity_poly.type
_entity_poly.pdbx_seq_one_letter_code
_entity_poly.pdbx_strand_id
1 'polypeptide(L)'
;MVVVIGAVISYGIFFVYSLSAEEPVDGILNIVSFGTFIVLFAGAIVYPLLYIMGPEKSDAIVIGGAMGGLFTTFGLQSVVGYVTEKLPLSFLHINPSLYVPIIYIIIGVILYIISFFIAAAIYRKKEFTTG
;
A
#
# COMPACT_ATOMS: atom_id res chain seq x y z
N MET A 1 -11.44 -3.45 -5.74
CA MET A 1 -12.01 -2.37 -6.58
C MET A 1 -12.02 -1.01 -5.88
N VAL A 2 -12.48 -0.90 -4.63
CA VAL A 2 -12.53 0.38 -3.89
C VAL A 2 -11.18 1.11 -3.86
N VAL A 3 -10.07 0.39 -3.66
CA VAL A 3 -8.72 0.98 -3.67
C VAL A 3 -8.35 1.60 -5.01
N VAL A 4 -8.66 0.94 -6.13
CA VAL A 4 -8.38 1.45 -7.48
C VAL A 4 -9.21 2.69 -7.77
N ILE A 5 -10.49 2.69 -7.38
CA ILE A 5 -11.38 3.84 -7.53
C ILE A 5 -10.87 5.02 -6.69
N GLY A 6 -10.50 4.77 -5.43
CA GLY A 6 -9.92 5.78 -4.55
C GLY A 6 -8.63 6.38 -5.10
N ALA A 7 -7.73 5.55 -5.65
CA ALA A 7 -6.50 6.00 -6.29
C ALA A 7 -6.78 6.89 -7.51
N VAL A 8 -7.72 6.50 -8.38
CA VAL A 8 -8.12 7.30 -9.56
C VAL A 8 -8.74 8.64 -9.15
N ILE A 9 -9.64 8.64 -8.16
CA ILE A 9 -10.27 9.86 -7.65
C ILE A 9 -9.20 10.78 -7.02
N SER A 10 -8.31 10.22 -6.21
CA SER A 10 -7.24 10.98 -5.56
C SER A 10 -6.32 11.61 -6.60
N TYR A 11 -5.90 10.84 -7.61
CA TYR A 11 -5.11 11.35 -8.72
C TYR A 11 -5.81 12.49 -9.45
N GLY A 12 -7.11 12.36 -9.74
CA GLY A 12 -7.89 13.42 -10.37
C GLY A 12 -7.95 14.71 -9.54
N ILE A 13 -8.18 14.60 -8.23
CA ILE A 13 -8.23 15.77 -7.32
C ILE A 13 -6.88 16.48 -7.29
N PHE A 14 -5.80 15.72 -7.11
CA PHE A 14 -4.46 16.28 -7.04
C PHE A 14 -4.02 16.83 -8.40
N PHE A 15 -4.42 16.22 -9.52
CA PHE A 15 -4.13 16.73 -10.86
C PHE A 15 -4.74 18.12 -11.06
N VAL A 16 -6.01 18.31 -10.71
CA VAL A 16 -6.65 19.64 -10.75
C VAL A 16 -5.94 20.64 -9.83
N TYR A 17 -5.48 20.20 -8.65
CA TYR A 17 -4.68 21.01 -7.76
C TYR A 17 -3.33 21.43 -8.38
N SER A 18 -2.60 20.54 -9.04
CA SER A 18 -1.33 20.91 -9.72
C SER A 18 -1.50 21.94 -10.81
N LEU A 19 -2.63 21.91 -11.53
CA LEU A 19 -2.93 22.93 -12.55
C LEU A 19 -3.08 24.33 -11.95
N SER A 20 -3.42 24.42 -10.65
CA SER A 20 -3.62 25.69 -9.93
C SER A 20 -2.40 26.11 -9.11
N ALA A 21 -1.52 25.16 -8.74
CA ALA A 21 -0.47 25.35 -7.75
C ALA A 21 0.98 25.32 -8.32
N GLU A 22 1.17 25.19 -9.64
CA GLU A 22 2.50 25.00 -10.27
C GLU A 22 3.32 23.82 -9.71
N GLU A 23 2.66 22.87 -9.03
CA GLU A 23 3.30 21.69 -8.44
C GLU A 23 3.58 20.61 -9.51
N PRO A 24 4.77 19.97 -9.51
CA PRO A 24 5.10 18.92 -10.46
C PRO A 24 4.17 17.70 -10.35
N VAL A 25 3.65 17.22 -11.49
CA VAL A 25 2.72 16.06 -11.58
C VAL A 25 3.33 14.77 -11.00
N ASP A 26 4.65 14.65 -11.06
CA ASP A 26 5.45 13.58 -10.49
C ASP A 26 5.43 13.55 -8.95
N GLY A 27 5.24 14.71 -8.29
CA GLY A 27 4.97 14.78 -6.85
C GLY A 27 3.63 14.13 -6.48
N ILE A 28 2.60 14.35 -7.30
CA ILE A 28 1.26 13.80 -7.10
C ILE A 28 1.25 12.28 -7.21
N LEU A 29 1.94 11.73 -8.22
CA LEU A 29 2.05 10.29 -8.40
C LEU A 29 2.67 9.61 -7.19
N ASN A 30 3.68 10.20 -6.58
CA ASN A 30 4.27 9.69 -5.33
C ASN A 30 3.28 9.69 -4.17
N ILE A 31 2.58 10.81 -3.94
CA ILE A 31 1.60 10.94 -2.84
C ILE A 31 0.49 9.90 -2.98
N VAL A 32 -0.11 9.80 -4.17
CA VAL A 32 -1.21 8.87 -4.43
C VAL A 32 -0.74 7.41 -4.31
N SER A 33 0.47 7.10 -4.79
CA SER A 33 1.02 5.74 -4.74
C SER A 33 1.36 5.32 -3.32
N PHE A 34 1.96 6.20 -2.51
CA PHE A 34 2.24 5.93 -1.10
C PHE A 34 0.96 5.79 -0.29
N GLY A 35 -0.02 6.67 -0.48
CA GLY A 35 -1.34 6.54 0.15
C GLY A 35 -2.01 5.20 -0.21
N THR A 36 -1.95 4.81 -1.48
CA THR A 36 -2.48 3.53 -1.96
C THR A 36 -1.75 2.34 -1.31
N PHE A 37 -0.42 2.38 -1.25
CA PHE A 37 0.37 1.35 -0.57
C PHE A 37 0.00 1.21 0.91
N ILE A 38 -0.13 2.33 1.64
CA ILE A 38 -0.53 2.32 3.06
C ILE A 38 -1.88 1.62 3.22
N VAL A 39 -2.86 1.95 2.38
CA VAL A 39 -4.20 1.35 2.44
C VAL A 39 -4.14 -0.16 2.13
N LEU A 40 -3.38 -0.56 1.09
CA LEU A 40 -3.20 -1.96 0.74
C LEU A 40 -2.48 -2.74 1.85
N PHE A 41 -1.46 -2.17 2.46
CA PHE A 41 -0.71 -2.79 3.55
C PHE A 41 -1.55 -2.90 4.82
N ALA A 42 -2.28 -1.83 5.18
CA ALA A 42 -3.21 -1.86 6.29
C ALA A 42 -4.25 -2.96 6.07
N GLY A 43 -4.85 -3.03 4.87
CA GLY A 43 -5.74 -4.13 4.49
C GLY A 43 -5.07 -5.50 4.60
N ALA A 44 -3.79 -5.61 4.22
CA ALA A 44 -3.04 -6.86 4.30
C ALA A 44 -2.89 -7.37 5.75
N ILE A 45 -2.81 -6.47 6.73
CA ILE A 45 -2.74 -6.81 8.16
C ILE A 45 -4.13 -7.04 8.75
N VAL A 46 -5.07 -6.14 8.44
CA VAL A 46 -6.42 -6.13 9.01
C VAL A 46 -7.17 -7.41 8.66
N TYR A 47 -7.08 -7.86 7.40
CA TYR A 47 -7.82 -9.03 6.91
C TYR A 47 -7.56 -10.30 7.75
N PRO A 48 -6.32 -10.81 7.87
CA PRO A 48 -6.04 -12.00 8.68
C PRO A 48 -6.29 -11.78 10.17
N LEU A 49 -6.00 -10.59 10.72
CA LEU A 49 -6.19 -10.33 12.15
C LEU A 49 -7.66 -10.33 12.56
N LEU A 50 -8.55 -9.78 11.74
CA LEU A 50 -9.99 -9.83 12.00
C LEU A 50 -10.49 -11.28 12.04
N TYR A 51 -9.98 -12.16 11.18
CA TYR A 51 -10.33 -13.59 11.21
C TYR A 51 -9.80 -14.32 12.45
N ILE A 52 -8.64 -13.91 12.97
CA ILE A 52 -8.06 -14.53 14.18
C ILE A 52 -8.78 -14.03 15.43
N MET A 53 -8.86 -12.71 15.60
CA MET A 53 -9.24 -12.03 16.84
C MET A 53 -10.73 -11.68 16.92
N GLY A 54 -11.46 -11.78 15.81
CA GLY A 54 -12.86 -11.42 15.72
C GLY A 54 -13.09 -9.90 15.52
N PRO A 55 -14.32 -9.52 15.13
CA PRO A 55 -14.67 -8.13 14.82
C PRO A 55 -14.72 -7.21 16.05
N GLU A 56 -14.78 -7.76 17.26
CA GLU A 56 -14.82 -7.01 18.52
C GLU A 56 -13.58 -6.13 18.75
N LYS A 57 -12.44 -6.52 18.18
CA LYS A 57 -11.18 -5.76 18.25
C LYS A 57 -10.89 -4.95 16.98
N SER A 58 -11.88 -4.80 16.12
CA SER A 58 -11.71 -4.21 14.78
C SER A 58 -11.13 -2.80 14.82
N ASP A 59 -11.58 -1.93 15.73
CA ASP A 59 -11.08 -0.56 15.85
C ASP A 59 -9.57 -0.52 16.07
N ALA A 60 -9.07 -1.29 17.04
CA ALA A 60 -7.65 -1.38 17.34
C ALA A 60 -6.85 -1.97 16.17
N ILE A 61 -7.41 -2.97 15.48
CA ILE A 61 -6.78 -3.63 14.33
C ILE A 61 -6.68 -2.67 13.13
N VAL A 62 -7.75 -1.91 12.85
CA VAL A 62 -7.78 -0.96 11.73
C VAL A 62 -6.84 0.21 11.98
N ILE A 63 -6.87 0.80 13.18
CA ILE A 63 -5.96 1.89 13.55
C ILE A 63 -4.51 1.40 13.55
N GLY A 64 -4.25 0.24 14.17
CA GLY A 64 -2.92 -0.38 14.18
C GLY A 64 -2.41 -0.72 12.78
N GLY A 65 -3.28 -1.22 11.90
CA GLY A 65 -2.96 -1.50 10.51
C GLY A 65 -2.62 -0.25 9.70
N ALA A 66 -3.38 0.84 9.89
CA ALA A 66 -3.11 2.13 9.24
C ALA A 66 -1.78 2.73 9.72
N MET A 67 -1.54 2.75 11.04
CA MET A 67 -0.27 3.22 11.61
C MET A 67 0.90 2.34 11.16
N GLY A 68 0.72 1.01 11.17
CA GLY A 68 1.71 0.07 10.67
C GLY A 68 2.05 0.29 9.20
N GLY A 69 1.04 0.59 8.37
CA GLY A 69 1.22 0.99 6.97
C GLY A 69 2.10 2.23 6.84
N LEU A 70 1.80 3.30 7.58
CA LEU A 70 2.58 4.54 7.62
C LEU A 70 4.04 4.30 8.03
N PHE A 71 4.27 3.59 9.15
CA PHE A 71 5.62 3.26 9.61
C PHE A 71 6.39 2.44 8.58
N THR A 72 5.73 1.45 7.96
CA THR A 72 6.34 0.63 6.90
C THR A 72 6.69 1.48 5.70
N THR A 73 5.88 2.49 5.34
CA THR A 73 6.19 3.37 4.21
C THR A 73 7.46 4.17 4.46
N PHE A 74 7.63 4.75 5.65
CA PHE A 74 8.87 5.46 6.01
C PHE A 74 10.10 4.55 6.01
N GLY A 75 9.95 3.33 6.54
CA GLY A 75 11.02 2.33 6.50
C GLY A 75 11.40 1.95 5.06
N LEU A 76 10.39 1.69 4.21
CA LEU A 76 10.60 1.30 2.83
C LEU A 76 11.18 2.46 2.00
N GLN A 77 10.87 3.71 2.30
CA GLN A 77 11.44 4.87 1.61
C GLN A 77 12.96 4.91 1.78
N SER A 78 13.45 4.64 2.98
CA SER A 78 14.89 4.55 3.25
C SER A 78 15.55 3.43 2.44
N VAL A 79 14.91 2.25 2.36
CA VAL A 79 15.42 1.09 1.62
C VAL A 79 15.42 1.36 0.12
N VAL A 80 14.32 1.89 -0.42
CA VAL A 80 14.20 2.20 -1.85
C VAL A 80 15.20 3.28 -2.24
N GLY A 81 15.37 4.33 -1.42
CA GLY A 81 16.38 5.37 -1.63
C GLY A 81 17.79 4.78 -1.77
N TYR A 82 18.17 3.91 -0.83
CA TYR A 82 19.46 3.22 -0.85
C TYR A 82 19.64 2.33 -2.08
N VAL A 83 18.60 1.58 -2.47
CA VAL A 83 18.63 0.72 -3.66
C VAL A 83 18.76 1.55 -4.93
N THR A 84 18.02 2.66 -5.04
CA THR A 84 18.12 3.57 -6.21
C THR A 84 19.45 4.27 -6.32
N GLU A 85 20.13 4.53 -5.20
CA GLU A 85 21.48 5.11 -5.18
C GLU A 85 22.54 4.10 -5.65
N LYS A 86 22.41 2.83 -5.24
CA LYS A 86 23.40 1.78 -5.56
C LYS A 86 23.16 1.04 -6.87
N LEU A 87 21.91 0.95 -7.30
CA LEU A 87 21.48 0.31 -8.54
C LEU A 87 20.78 1.38 -9.38
N PRO A 88 21.54 2.37 -9.91
CA PRO A 88 20.95 3.34 -10.80
C PRO A 88 20.47 2.56 -12.03
N LEU A 89 19.15 2.46 -12.19
CA LEU A 89 18.51 2.02 -13.43
C LEU A 89 18.72 3.05 -14.55
N SER A 90 19.77 3.89 -14.45
CA SER A 90 20.17 4.91 -15.41
C SER A 90 20.45 4.32 -16.78
N PHE A 91 20.79 3.03 -16.87
CA PHE A 91 20.92 2.32 -18.15
C PHE A 91 19.61 2.29 -18.96
N LEU A 92 18.45 2.42 -18.31
CA LEU A 92 17.14 2.53 -18.95
C LEU A 92 16.73 4.00 -19.22
N HIS A 93 17.49 5.00 -18.76
CA HIS A 93 17.14 6.44 -18.83
C HIS A 93 15.73 6.79 -18.32
N ILE A 94 15.16 5.98 -17.41
CA ILE A 94 13.83 6.25 -16.82
C ILE A 94 14.02 7.03 -15.52
N ASN A 95 13.27 8.12 -15.37
CA ASN A 95 13.29 8.94 -14.15
C ASN A 95 12.76 8.13 -12.94
N PRO A 96 13.51 8.05 -11.83
CA PRO A 96 13.06 7.44 -10.57
C PRO A 96 11.70 7.92 -10.07
N SER A 97 11.33 9.17 -10.35
CA SER A 97 10.04 9.72 -9.97
C SER A 97 8.84 8.98 -10.59
N LEU A 98 9.05 8.20 -11.66
CA LEU A 98 8.01 7.44 -12.35
C LEU A 98 7.94 5.99 -11.89
N TYR A 99 9.07 5.29 -11.76
CA TYR A 99 9.06 3.85 -11.50
C TYR A 99 8.98 3.51 -10.00
N VAL A 100 9.52 4.35 -9.11
CA VAL A 100 9.46 4.13 -7.66
C VAL A 100 8.01 4.04 -7.16
N PRO A 101 7.11 5.00 -7.45
CA PRO A 101 5.70 4.90 -7.04
C PRO A 101 5.00 3.63 -7.55
N ILE A 102 5.32 3.19 -8.77
CA ILE A 102 4.77 1.97 -9.36
C ILE A 102 5.21 0.73 -8.57
N ILE A 103 6.50 0.64 -8.18
CA ILE A 103 7.02 -0.46 -7.36
C ILE A 103 6.26 -0.56 -6.03
N TYR A 104 5.98 0.57 -5.37
CA TYR A 104 5.18 0.57 -4.14
C TYR A 104 3.79 -0.02 -4.34
N ILE A 105 3.09 0.37 -5.41
CA ILE A 105 1.76 -0.17 -5.71
C ILE A 105 1.85 -1.68 -5.94
N ILE A 106 2.83 -2.15 -6.74
CA ILE A 106 3.02 -3.57 -7.02
C ILE A 106 3.26 -4.36 -5.73
N ILE A 107 4.18 -3.90 -4.87
CA ILE A 107 4.47 -4.55 -3.59
C ILE A 107 3.20 -4.58 -2.72
N GLY A 108 2.47 -3.47 -2.61
CA GLY A 108 1.24 -3.38 -1.85
C GLY A 108 0.18 -4.38 -2.32
N VAL A 109 -0.01 -4.51 -3.64
CA VAL A 109 -0.96 -5.46 -4.24
C VAL A 109 -0.53 -6.90 -3.94
N ILE A 110 0.74 -7.23 -4.09
CA ILE A 110 1.27 -8.58 -3.80
C ILE A 110 1.02 -8.93 -2.32
N LEU A 111 1.36 -8.03 -1.39
CA LEU A 111 1.15 -8.25 0.04
C LEU A 111 -0.33 -8.46 0.39
N TYR A 112 -1.21 -7.65 -0.21
CA TYR A 112 -2.65 -7.78 -0.01
C TYR A 112 -3.20 -9.11 -0.54
N ILE A 113 -2.75 -9.55 -1.71
CA ILE A 113 -3.14 -10.85 -2.27
C ILE A 113 -2.65 -11.99 -1.37
N ILE A 114 -1.40 -11.94 -0.91
CA ILE A 114 -0.84 -12.95 0.00
C ILE A 114 -1.65 -12.99 1.30
N SER A 115 -2.05 -11.85 1.85
CA SER A 115 -2.83 -11.82 3.10
C SER A 115 -4.20 -12.48 2.94
N PHE A 116 -4.84 -12.32 1.78
CA PHE A 116 -6.10 -12.98 1.48
C PHE A 116 -5.95 -14.51 1.55
N PHE A 117 -4.89 -15.06 0.96
CA PHE A 117 -4.62 -16.49 1.03
C PHE A 117 -4.31 -16.97 2.46
N ILE A 118 -3.55 -16.18 3.23
CA ILE A 118 -3.28 -16.47 4.64
C ILE A 118 -4.58 -16.49 5.46
N ALA A 119 -5.43 -15.48 5.30
CA ALA A 119 -6.72 -15.40 5.96
C ALA A 119 -7.63 -16.58 5.59
N ALA A 120 -7.70 -16.94 4.31
CA ALA A 120 -8.45 -18.09 3.83
C ALA A 120 -7.94 -19.41 4.43
N ALA A 121 -6.62 -19.58 4.55
CA ALA A 121 -6.01 -20.76 5.18
C ALA A 121 -6.33 -20.85 6.69
N ILE A 122 -6.28 -19.71 7.40
CA ILE A 122 -6.65 -19.63 8.83
C ILE A 122 -8.14 -19.98 9.01
N TYR A 123 -9.00 -19.42 8.16
CA TYR A 123 -10.45 -19.65 8.22
C TYR A 123 -10.79 -21.13 8.05
N ARG A 124 -10.26 -21.78 7.00
CA ARG A 124 -10.45 -23.22 6.76
C ARG A 124 -10.04 -24.05 7.98
N LYS A 125 -8.92 -23.72 8.62
CA LYS A 125 -8.43 -24.46 9.79
C LYS A 125 -9.37 -24.32 11.01
N LYS A 126 -10.01 -23.17 11.21
CA LYS A 126 -11.00 -22.97 12.28
C LYS A 126 -12.25 -23.83 12.07
N GLU A 127 -12.78 -23.92 10.84
CA GLU A 127 -13.96 -24.76 10.56
C GLU A 127 -13.71 -26.24 10.85
N PHE A 128 -12.55 -26.80 10.49
CA PHE A 128 -12.23 -28.22 10.74
C PHE A 128 -11.94 -28.57 12.20
N THR A 129 -11.72 -27.60 13.08
CA THR A 129 -11.45 -27.86 14.52
C THR A 129 -12.71 -27.74 15.36
N THR A 130 -13.81 -27.24 14.79
CA THR A 130 -15.07 -26.97 15.51
C THR A 130 -16.24 -27.85 15.02
N GLY A 131 -15.95 -28.82 14.14
CA GLY A 131 -16.91 -29.81 13.63
C GLY A 131 -16.78 -31.15 14.32
#